data_AF-A0AA97A5Z2-F1
#
_entry.id   AF-A0AA97A5Z2-F1
#
_cell.length_a   1.000
_cell.length_b   1.000
_cell.length_c   1.000
_cell.angle_alpha   90.00
_cell.angle_beta   90.00
_cell.angle_gamma   90.00
#
_symmetry.space_group_name_H-M   'P 1'
#
loop_
_entity.id
_entity.type
_entity.pdbx_description
1 polymer ?
#
loop_
_entity_poly.entity_id
_entity_poly.type
_entity_poly.pdbx_seq_one_letter_code
_entity_poly.pdbx_strand_id
1 'polypeptide(L)'
;MSQPSQPSQPPQPSQPPLPEAPVYSKKISKIALVRCHIVSEVCPGTGCFKAFNSKTVAFSDYGTETEMIAAFTCGGCSGRRVYRLCKSVQKSGAEVVHLSSCMYRNMDGYSKCPHLDSIKKMIEDLGLCVIEGTHH
;
A
#
# COMPACT_ATOMS: atom_id res chain seq x y z
N MET A 1 24.90 -10.07 47.19
CA MET A 1 24.52 -10.51 45.82
C MET A 1 24.07 -9.27 45.07
N SER A 2 25.01 -8.60 44.40
CA SER A 2 24.73 -7.35 43.68
C SER A 2 24.38 -7.70 42.23
N GLN A 3 23.19 -7.33 41.77
CA GLN A 3 22.80 -7.55 40.38
C GLN A 3 23.61 -6.64 39.45
N PRO A 4 24.02 -7.11 38.26
CA PRO A 4 24.66 -6.26 37.27
C PRO A 4 23.63 -5.32 36.63
N SER A 5 23.89 -4.02 36.71
CA SER A 5 23.14 -2.95 36.06
C SER A 5 23.25 -3.08 34.53
N GLN A 6 22.11 -3.15 33.84
CA GLN A 6 22.06 -3.17 32.39
C GLN A 6 22.48 -1.82 31.79
N PRO A 7 23.20 -1.82 30.66
CA PRO A 7 23.56 -0.58 29.98
C PRO A 7 22.32 0.06 29.33
N SER A 8 22.13 1.34 29.62
CA SER A 8 21.07 2.18 29.05
C SER A 8 21.22 2.25 27.53
N GLN A 9 20.17 1.85 26.80
CA GLN A 9 20.13 2.00 25.35
C GLN A 9 20.14 3.48 24.96
N PRO A 10 20.86 3.87 23.89
CA PRO A 10 20.86 5.23 23.39
C PRO A 10 19.46 5.64 22.88
N PRO A 11 19.08 6.91 23.02
CA PRO A 11 17.77 7.39 22.57
C PRO A 11 17.63 7.19 21.06
N GLN A 12 16.53 6.54 20.66
CA GLN A 12 16.17 6.38 19.26
C GLN A 12 15.97 7.76 18.62
N PRO A 13 16.52 8.04 17.42
CA PRO A 13 16.29 9.30 16.74
C PRO A 13 14.79 9.46 16.44
N SER A 14 14.24 10.59 16.84
CA SER A 14 12.86 10.98 16.56
C SER A 14 12.62 10.91 15.04
N GLN A 15 11.71 10.04 14.62
CA GLN A 15 11.34 9.94 13.21
C GLN A 15 10.81 11.31 12.75
N PRO A 16 11.23 11.81 11.57
CA PRO A 16 10.65 13.03 11.01
C PRO A 16 9.15 12.81 10.78
N PRO A 17 8.31 13.83 10.99
CA PRO A 17 6.88 13.72 10.72
C PRO A 17 6.69 13.31 9.25
N LEU A 18 5.90 12.25 9.05
CA LEU A 18 5.49 11.80 7.73
C LEU A 18 4.92 13.01 6.98
N PRO A 19 5.25 13.20 5.68
CA PRO A 19 4.69 14.29 4.90
C PRO A 19 3.17 14.26 5.02
N GLU A 20 2.60 15.43 5.33
CA GLU A 20 1.17 15.59 5.59
C GLU A 20 0.37 14.95 4.45
N ALA A 21 -0.39 13.90 4.79
CA ALA A 21 -1.21 13.19 3.83
C ALA A 21 -2.18 14.18 3.17
N PRO A 22 -2.38 14.12 1.84
CA PRO A 22 -3.27 15.04 1.16
C PRO A 22 -4.66 14.97 1.80
N VAL A 23 -5.15 16.13 2.24
CA VAL A 23 -6.47 16.32 2.86
C VAL A 23 -7.55 15.89 1.87
N TYR A 24 -8.01 14.64 1.95
CA TYR A 24 -9.01 14.10 1.04
C TYR A 24 -10.41 14.41 1.58
N SER A 25 -10.96 15.55 1.16
CA SER A 25 -12.32 15.96 1.43
C SER A 25 -13.34 15.17 0.61
N LYS A 26 -13.81 14.05 1.18
CA LYS A 26 -15.23 13.60 1.24
C LYS A 26 -16.08 13.62 -0.06
N LYS A 27 -16.15 12.48 -0.77
CA LYS A 27 -17.36 11.67 -1.12
C LYS A 27 -17.04 10.72 -2.29
N ILE A 28 -17.16 9.41 -2.02
CA ILE A 28 -17.08 8.32 -3.00
C ILE A 28 -15.72 8.22 -3.70
N SER A 29 -14.82 7.42 -3.13
CA SER A 29 -13.54 7.11 -3.78
C SER A 29 -13.65 5.77 -4.50
N LYS A 30 -13.47 5.78 -5.81
CA LYS A 30 -13.14 4.56 -6.55
C LYS A 30 -11.66 4.30 -6.38
N ILE A 31 -11.32 3.12 -5.89
CA ILE A 31 -9.93 2.75 -5.61
C ILE A 31 -9.54 1.49 -6.36
N ALA A 32 -8.24 1.35 -6.63
CA ALA A 32 -7.66 0.12 -7.15
C ALA A 32 -6.59 -0.43 -6.21
N LEU A 33 -6.37 -1.74 -6.25
CA LEU A 33 -5.37 -2.43 -5.44
C LEU A 33 -4.31 -3.09 -6.32
N VAL A 34 -3.04 -2.77 -6.08
CA VAL A 34 -1.88 -3.45 -6.67
C VAL A 34 -1.24 -4.36 -5.63
N ARG A 35 -1.03 -5.63 -5.98
CA ARG A 35 -0.39 -6.63 -5.12
C ARG A 35 0.94 -7.13 -5.67
N CYS A 36 1.80 -7.65 -4.81
CA CYS A 36 3.01 -8.35 -5.25
C CYS A 36 2.62 -9.60 -6.06
N HIS A 37 3.27 -9.81 -7.22
CA HIS A 37 3.00 -10.97 -8.06
C HIS A 37 3.45 -12.28 -7.42
N ILE A 38 4.65 -12.31 -6.84
CA ILE A 38 5.21 -13.51 -6.21
C ILE A 38 4.35 -13.93 -5.02
N VAL A 39 4.08 -12.99 -4.10
CA VAL A 39 3.24 -13.28 -2.91
C VAL A 39 1.82 -13.65 -3.32
N SER A 40 1.31 -13.17 -4.46
CA SER A 40 -0.04 -13.54 -4.92
C SER A 40 -0.22 -15.00 -5.28
N GLU A 41 0.86 -15.74 -5.54
CA GLU A 41 0.82 -17.19 -5.82
C GLU A 41 0.40 -17.99 -4.59
N VAL A 42 0.69 -17.49 -3.39
CA VAL A 42 0.36 -18.13 -2.11
C VAL A 42 -0.60 -17.31 -1.25
N CYS A 43 -0.90 -16.07 -1.64
CA CYS A 43 -1.80 -15.17 -0.93
C CYS A 43 -2.94 -14.71 -1.86
N PRO A 44 -4.18 -15.16 -1.66
CA PRO A 44 -5.33 -14.72 -2.45
C PRO A 44 -5.73 -13.27 -2.14
N GLY A 45 -5.24 -12.69 -1.04
CA GLY A 45 -5.51 -11.30 -0.67
C GLY A 45 -6.70 -11.12 0.26
N THR A 46 -7.18 -12.20 0.87
CA THR A 46 -8.28 -12.20 1.85
C THR A 46 -8.10 -11.13 2.94
N GLY A 47 -6.89 -10.96 3.47
CA GLY A 47 -6.59 -9.90 4.44
C GLY A 47 -6.77 -8.48 3.87
N CYS A 48 -6.35 -8.24 2.63
CA CYS A 48 -6.53 -6.95 1.96
C CYS A 48 -8.01 -6.62 1.77
N PHE A 49 -8.79 -7.59 1.27
CA PHE A 49 -10.24 -7.42 1.08
C PHE A 49 -11.00 -7.30 2.40
N LYS A 50 -10.61 -8.07 3.43
CA LYS A 50 -11.20 -7.95 4.77
C LYS A 50 -10.99 -6.55 5.34
N ALA A 51 -9.78 -6.00 5.25
CA ALA A 51 -9.51 -4.64 5.72
C ALA A 51 -10.30 -3.58 4.93
N PHE A 52 -10.42 -3.75 3.61
CA PHE A 52 -11.25 -2.87 2.78
C PHE A 52 -12.74 -2.95 3.13
N ASN A 53 -13.29 -4.16 3.29
CA ASN A 53 -14.71 -4.37 3.60
C ASN A 53 -15.05 -3.88 5.01
N SER A 54 -14.15 -4.07 5.97
CA SER A 54 -14.33 -3.61 7.35
C SER A 54 -13.88 -2.16 7.58
N LYS A 55 -13.35 -1.47 6.55
CA LYS A 55 -12.81 -0.11 6.63
C LYS A 55 -11.83 0.06 7.80
N THR A 56 -10.80 -0.80 7.84
CA THR A 56 -9.79 -0.80 8.90
C THR A 56 -8.40 -0.51 8.36
N VAL A 57 -7.46 -0.16 9.26
CA VAL A 57 -6.04 0.07 8.95
C VAL A 57 -5.89 1.14 7.87
N ALA A 58 -5.32 0.82 6.70
CA ALA A 58 -5.10 1.76 5.60
C ALA A 58 -6.41 2.18 4.91
N PHE A 59 -7.54 1.59 5.30
CA PHE A 59 -8.87 1.93 4.79
C PHE A 59 -9.78 2.65 5.78
N SER A 60 -9.25 3.06 6.95
CA SER A 60 -10.04 3.65 8.05
C SER A 60 -10.70 4.99 7.70
N ASP A 61 -10.06 5.79 6.84
CA ASP A 61 -10.58 7.10 6.42
C ASP A 61 -11.58 7.03 5.25
N TYR A 62 -11.81 5.84 4.66
CA TYR A 62 -12.75 5.68 3.56
C TYR A 62 -14.20 5.59 4.04
N GLY A 63 -15.09 6.32 3.35
CA GLY A 63 -16.53 6.20 3.55
C GLY A 63 -17.10 4.85 3.08
N THR A 64 -18.31 4.54 3.53
CA THR A 64 -19.06 3.31 3.17
C THR A 64 -19.24 3.15 1.66
N GLU A 65 -19.43 4.26 0.95
CA GLU A 65 -19.65 4.31 -0.51
C GLU A 65 -18.38 4.10 -1.34
N THR A 66 -17.23 3.89 -0.70
CA THR A 66 -15.95 3.66 -1.39
C THR A 66 -15.97 2.30 -2.07
N GLU A 67 -15.66 2.27 -3.37
CA GLU A 67 -15.69 1.07 -4.21
C GLU A 67 -14.26 0.66 -4.62
N MET A 68 -13.90 -0.61 -4.42
CA MET A 68 -12.69 -1.18 -5.00
C MET A 68 -13.01 -1.69 -6.41
N ILE A 69 -12.72 -0.87 -7.42
CA ILE A 69 -13.11 -1.17 -8.81
C ILE A 69 -12.17 -2.16 -9.50
N ALA A 70 -10.97 -2.38 -8.94
CA ALA A 70 -10.00 -3.32 -9.49
C ALA A 70 -9.00 -3.80 -8.44
N ALA A 71 -8.59 -5.05 -8.58
CA ALA A 71 -7.45 -5.62 -7.88
C ALA A 71 -6.59 -6.42 -8.85
N PHE A 72 -5.30 -6.13 -8.92
CA PHE A 72 -4.37 -6.81 -9.82
C PHE A 72 -2.95 -6.86 -9.22
N THR A 73 -2.07 -7.65 -9.84
CA THR A 73 -0.69 -7.81 -9.38
C THR A 73 0.27 -6.91 -10.16
N CYS A 74 1.47 -6.65 -9.62
CA CYS A 74 2.50 -5.91 -10.36
C CYS A 74 3.05 -6.68 -11.59
N GLY A 75 2.85 -7.99 -11.63
CA GLY A 75 3.36 -8.90 -12.67
C GLY A 75 4.87 -9.15 -12.60
N GLY A 76 5.52 -8.88 -11.47
CA GLY A 76 6.95 -9.16 -11.27
C GLY A 76 7.92 -8.22 -12.02
N CYS A 77 7.41 -7.12 -12.57
CA CYS A 77 8.18 -6.17 -13.38
C CYS A 77 8.35 -4.83 -12.64
N SER A 78 9.27 -3.99 -13.12
CA SER A 78 9.51 -2.62 -12.63
C SER A 78 8.33 -1.65 -12.77
N GLY A 79 7.21 -2.10 -13.34
CA GLY A 79 5.91 -1.41 -13.32
C GLY A 79 5.31 -1.09 -14.68
N ARG A 80 5.92 -1.50 -15.81
CA ARG A 80 5.33 -1.36 -17.15
C ARG A 80 3.91 -1.95 -17.24
N ARG A 81 3.69 -3.10 -16.60
CA ARG A 81 2.36 -3.72 -16.49
C ARG A 81 1.42 -2.87 -15.65
N VAL A 82 1.89 -2.41 -14.49
CA VAL A 82 1.12 -1.56 -13.57
C VAL A 82 0.68 -0.28 -14.28
N TYR A 83 1.56 0.42 -14.97
CA TYR A 83 1.24 1.63 -15.73
C TYR A 83 0.07 1.45 -16.70
N ARG A 84 0.07 0.36 -17.48
CA ARG A 84 -1.03 0.08 -18.44
C ARG A 84 -2.36 -0.20 -17.74
N LEU A 85 -2.34 -0.93 -16.63
CA LEU A 85 -3.55 -1.24 -15.86
C LEU A 85 -4.05 -0.01 -15.11
N CYS A 86 -3.16 0.81 -14.55
CA CYS A 86 -3.46 2.08 -13.93
C CYS A 86 -4.13 3.04 -14.92
N LYS A 87 -3.67 3.11 -16.18
CA LYS A 87 -4.40 3.84 -17.23
C LYS A 87 -5.82 3.33 -17.44
N SER A 88 -6.04 2.01 -17.38
CA SER A 88 -7.38 1.45 -17.54
C SER A 88 -8.28 1.81 -16.36
N VAL A 89 -7.80 1.66 -15.13
CA VAL A 89 -8.62 1.95 -13.94
C VAL A 89 -8.83 3.46 -13.74
N GLN A 90 -7.87 4.29 -14.15
CA GLN A 90 -8.03 5.74 -14.20
C GLN A 90 -9.18 6.12 -15.14
N LYS A 91 -9.26 5.53 -16.35
CA LYS A 91 -10.40 5.73 -17.27
C LYS A 91 -11.73 5.27 -16.69
N SER A 92 -11.70 4.26 -15.80
CA SER A 92 -12.88 3.80 -15.05
C SER A 92 -13.21 4.66 -13.83
N GLY A 93 -12.43 5.71 -13.58
CA GLY A 93 -12.64 6.69 -12.52
C GLY A 93 -11.92 6.40 -11.21
N ALA A 94 -10.92 5.51 -11.18
CA ALA A 94 -10.08 5.36 -9.99
C ALA A 94 -9.35 6.66 -9.67
N GLU A 95 -9.38 7.04 -8.39
CA GLU A 95 -8.68 8.22 -7.87
C GLU A 95 -7.47 7.84 -7.02
N VAL A 96 -7.55 6.69 -6.34
CA VAL A 96 -6.52 6.18 -5.45
C VAL A 96 -6.11 4.76 -5.86
N VAL A 97 -4.81 4.50 -5.82
CA VAL A 97 -4.23 3.18 -5.99
C VAL A 97 -3.50 2.79 -4.72
N HIS A 98 -3.95 1.70 -4.09
CA HIS A 98 -3.26 1.09 -2.97
C HIS A 98 -2.15 0.15 -3.46
N LEU A 99 -0.94 0.32 -2.94
CA LEU A 99 0.13 -0.67 -3.03
C LEU A 99 0.08 -1.56 -1.80
N SER A 100 -0.22 -2.85 -1.96
CA SER A 100 -0.47 -3.76 -0.83
C SER A 100 0.71 -3.91 0.14
N SER A 101 0.44 -4.32 1.38
CA SER A 101 1.49 -4.48 2.39
C SER A 101 2.59 -5.48 2.02
N CYS A 102 2.32 -6.46 1.17
CA CYS A 102 3.33 -7.40 0.68
C CYS A 102 4.31 -6.82 -0.35
N MET A 103 4.10 -5.58 -0.81
CA MET A 103 5.06 -4.90 -1.70
C MET A 103 6.08 -4.06 -0.93
N TYR A 104 5.71 -3.52 0.23
CA TYR A 104 6.56 -2.58 0.98
C TYR A 104 7.17 -3.18 2.26
N ARG A 105 6.53 -4.17 2.89
CA ARG A 105 7.05 -4.83 4.08
C ARG A 105 7.91 -6.03 3.72
N ASN A 106 8.91 -6.30 4.56
CA ASN A 106 9.50 -7.63 4.62
C ASN A 106 8.44 -8.58 5.19
N MET A 107 8.12 -9.63 4.45
CA MET A 107 7.31 -10.74 4.93
C MET A 107 8.20 -11.95 5.15
N ASP A 108 7.77 -12.90 5.95
CA ASP A 108 8.53 -14.12 6.18
C ASP A 108 8.80 -14.82 4.84
N GLY A 109 10.08 -14.92 4.47
CA GLY A 109 10.52 -15.50 3.19
C GLY A 109 10.49 -14.56 1.97
N TYR A 110 10.06 -13.31 2.11
CA TYR A 110 10.04 -12.33 1.01
C TYR A 110 10.59 -10.96 1.42
N SER A 111 11.67 -10.54 0.74
CA SER A 111 12.21 -9.18 0.88
C SER A 111 11.26 -8.14 0.28
N LYS A 112 11.39 -6.89 0.74
CA LYS A 112 10.75 -5.72 0.12
C LYS A 112 10.90 -5.74 -1.41
N CYS A 113 9.85 -5.33 -2.13
CA CYS A 113 9.89 -5.26 -3.58
C CYS A 113 11.00 -4.30 -4.06
N PRO A 114 11.93 -4.75 -4.93
CA PRO A 114 13.02 -3.90 -5.43
C PRO A 114 12.53 -2.83 -6.40
N HIS A 115 11.26 -2.89 -6.81
CA HIS A 115 10.66 -2.01 -7.81
C HIS A 115 9.59 -1.07 -7.25
N LEU A 116 9.42 -1.05 -5.92
CA LEU A 116 8.34 -0.31 -5.28
C LEU A 116 8.34 1.17 -5.70
N ASP A 117 9.50 1.83 -5.60
CA ASP A 117 9.63 3.26 -5.87
C ASP A 117 9.38 3.58 -7.36
N SER A 118 9.84 2.71 -8.26
CA SER A 118 9.57 2.86 -9.70
C SER A 118 8.09 2.68 -10.03
N ILE A 119 7.43 1.72 -9.39
CA ILE A 119 5.99 1.48 -9.55
C ILE A 119 5.20 2.69 -9.02
N LYS A 120 5.54 3.16 -7.81
CA LYS A 120 4.91 4.32 -7.19
C LYS A 120 5.00 5.55 -8.10
N LYS A 121 6.22 5.89 -8.52
CA LYS A 121 6.47 7.03 -9.41
C LYS A 121 5.64 6.94 -10.70
N MET A 122 5.57 5.77 -11.34
CA MET A 122 4.77 5.62 -12.56
C MET A 122 3.27 5.81 -12.36
N ILE A 123 2.74 5.50 -11.18
CA ILE A 123 1.33 5.72 -10.86
C ILE A 123 1.09 7.21 -10.58
N GLU A 124 2.01 7.85 -9.84
CA GLU A 124 1.98 9.30 -9.58
C GLU A 124 2.10 10.11 -10.88
N ASP A 125 2.95 9.68 -11.84
CA ASP A 125 3.10 10.30 -13.16
C ASP A 125 1.81 10.20 -14.01
N LEU A 126 0.87 9.30 -13.66
CA LEU A 126 -0.47 9.26 -14.25
C LEU A 126 -1.44 10.25 -13.61
N GLY A 127 -1.05 10.92 -12.52
CA GLY A 127 -1.92 11.81 -11.73
C GLY A 127 -2.84 11.06 -10.76
N LEU A 128 -2.54 9.79 -10.45
CA LEU A 128 -3.26 9.02 -9.45
C LEU A 128 -2.61 9.16 -8.07
N CYS A 129 -3.43 9.23 -7.02
CA CYS A 129 -2.93 9.19 -5.66
C CYS A 129 -2.47 7.76 -5.31
N VAL A 130 -1.30 7.64 -4.67
CA VAL A 130 -0.77 6.35 -4.22
C VAL A 130 -0.80 6.28 -2.70
N ILE A 131 -1.46 5.26 -2.17
CA ILE A 131 -1.42 4.93 -0.74
C ILE A 131 -0.68 3.61 -0.55
N GLU A 132 0.26 3.59 0.39
CA GLU A 132 1.00 2.39 0.75
C GLU A 132 0.28 1.65 1.87
N GLY A 133 -0.07 0.39 1.61
CA GLY A 133 -0.58 -0.56 2.58
C GLY A 133 -2.06 -0.88 2.49
N THR A 134 -2.40 -1.96 3.21
CA THR A 134 -3.76 -2.50 3.29
C THR A 134 -4.14 -2.89 4.71
N HIS A 135 -3.70 -4.07 5.17
CA HIS A 135 -4.20 -4.71 6.40
C HIS A 135 -3.14 -4.90 7.49
N HIS A 136 -1.92 -4.40 7.24
CA HIS A 136 -0.82 -4.27 8.19
C HIS A 136 -0.27 -2.86 8.07
#